data_AF-A0A7X7RY54-F1
#
_entry.id   AF-A0A7X7RY54-F1
#
_cell.length_a   1.000
_cell.length_b   1.000
_cell.length_c   1.000
_cell.angle_alpha   90.00
_cell.angle_beta   90.00
_cell.angle_gamma   90.00
#
_symmetry.space_group_name_H-M   'P 1'
#
loop_
_entity.id
_entity.type
_entity.pdbx_description
1 polymer ?
#
loop_
_entity_poly.entity_id
_entity_poly.type
_entity_poly.pdbx_seq_one_letter_code
_entity_poly.pdbx_strand_id
1 'polypeptide(L)'
;MGKFKVFSVAIIFAVTVSLRADIFIKEQTVTVNGSGNKQKSETEESTYWISGDKLVKQSPSQTTIIRLDKDVAYLIDNKKKSYMEVPLSTLTPSAASGEQESMAGLPAAFANMMKMKVTVEAANESKEIRSWTCNRYNQIVEIAGGKTVTEMWATEDIKVSSELLKKFSASLFAQNPALKEMAGNMMAEAEKIKGFVVSSTASTKIMGQESQTKTDVTEVKESSAPEGVYEIPAKFKKKKWE
;
A
#
# COMPACT_ATOMS: atom_id res chain seq x y z
N MET A 1 -54.40 44.73 19.27
CA MET A 1 -52.93 44.75 19.39
C MET A 1 -52.47 43.46 20.06
N GLY A 2 -51.48 42.76 19.48
CA GLY A 2 -50.68 41.73 20.19
C GLY A 2 -51.21 40.30 20.14
N LYS A 3 -51.02 39.54 19.04
CA LYS A 3 -49.82 38.76 18.63
C LYS A 3 -49.92 37.27 19.01
N PHE A 4 -50.04 36.46 17.95
CA PHE A 4 -49.83 35.01 17.90
C PHE A 4 -48.52 34.61 18.59
N LYS A 5 -48.55 33.56 19.43
CA LYS A 5 -47.33 32.88 19.90
C LYS A 5 -46.91 31.82 18.88
N VAL A 6 -45.70 32.00 18.40
CA VAL A 6 -44.99 31.18 17.40
C VAL A 6 -44.53 29.87 18.04
N PHE A 7 -44.68 28.76 17.31
CA PHE A 7 -44.05 27.47 17.55
C PHE A 7 -42.53 27.60 17.37
N SER A 8 -41.75 27.29 18.40
CA SER A 8 -40.31 27.05 18.25
C SER A 8 -40.06 25.56 18.02
N VAL A 9 -39.79 25.19 16.76
CA VAL A 9 -39.12 23.95 16.41
C VAL A 9 -37.64 24.14 16.67
N ALA A 10 -37.08 23.42 17.64
CA ALA A 10 -35.65 23.32 17.83
C ALA A 10 -35.09 22.39 16.74
N ILE A 11 -34.50 22.97 15.70
CA ILE A 11 -33.66 22.24 14.74
C ILE A 11 -32.36 21.90 15.48
N ILE A 12 -32.24 20.66 15.95
CA ILE A 12 -30.95 20.09 16.36
C ILE A 12 -30.14 19.94 15.08
N PHE A 13 -29.20 20.86 14.84
CA PHE A 13 -28.08 20.59 13.95
C PHE A 13 -27.31 19.42 14.57
N ALA A 14 -27.53 18.21 14.03
CA ALA A 14 -26.55 17.16 14.15
C ALA A 14 -25.30 17.68 13.42
N VAL A 15 -24.37 18.27 14.19
CA VAL A 15 -23.01 18.44 13.73
C VAL A 15 -22.52 17.02 13.51
N THR A 16 -22.56 16.54 12.26
CA THR A 16 -21.72 15.44 11.84
C THR A 16 -20.31 15.95 12.00
N VAL A 17 -19.75 15.77 13.19
CA VAL A 17 -18.31 15.80 13.37
C VAL A 17 -17.84 14.65 12.50
N SER A 18 -17.42 14.94 11.27
CA SER A 18 -16.55 14.04 10.53
C SER A 18 -15.23 14.02 11.28
N LEU A 19 -15.21 13.31 12.42
CA LEU A 19 -14.01 12.69 12.94
C LEU A 19 -13.44 11.96 11.73
N ARG A 20 -12.23 12.31 11.31
CA ARG A 20 -11.53 11.62 10.22
C ARG A 20 -11.54 10.13 10.56
N ALA A 21 -12.48 9.39 9.98
CA ALA A 21 -12.61 7.98 10.26
C ALA A 21 -11.36 7.27 9.74
N ASP A 22 -10.91 6.26 10.47
CA ASP A 22 -9.79 5.47 9.99
C ASP A 22 -10.25 4.66 8.78
N ILE A 23 -9.33 4.38 7.88
CA ILE A 23 -9.64 3.61 6.67
C ILE A 23 -9.23 2.17 6.91
N PHE A 24 -10.19 1.26 6.79
CA PHE A 24 -9.95 -0.16 6.71
C PHE A 24 -9.95 -0.62 5.25
N ILE A 25 -8.92 -1.37 4.86
CA ILE A 25 -8.85 -2.03 3.56
C ILE A 25 -8.56 -3.51 3.79
N LYS A 26 -9.24 -4.37 3.04
CA LYS A 26 -8.97 -5.80 3.01
C LYS A 26 -8.66 -6.23 1.59
N GLU A 27 -7.57 -6.96 1.39
CA GLU A 27 -7.18 -7.46 0.07
C GLU A 27 -6.78 -8.93 0.14
N GLN A 28 -6.83 -9.58 -1.03
CA GLN A 28 -6.30 -10.90 -1.26
C GLN A 28 -5.20 -10.81 -2.31
N THR A 29 -4.06 -11.44 -2.04
CA THR A 29 -2.94 -11.55 -2.97
C THR A 29 -2.71 -13.02 -3.31
N VAL A 30 -2.56 -13.30 -4.60
CA VAL A 30 -2.18 -14.61 -5.13
C VAL A 30 -0.85 -14.44 -5.86
N THR A 31 0.18 -15.13 -5.40
CA THR A 31 1.51 -15.12 -6.02
C THR A 31 1.79 -16.48 -6.63
N VAL A 32 2.16 -16.46 -7.90
CA VAL A 32 2.53 -17.62 -8.70
C VAL A 32 4.00 -17.50 -9.06
N ASN A 33 4.81 -18.45 -8.59
CA ASN A 33 6.25 -18.47 -8.83
C ASN A 33 6.65 -19.69 -9.68
N GLY A 34 7.65 -19.49 -10.56
CA GLY A 34 8.24 -20.55 -11.37
C GLY A 34 7.64 -20.65 -12.77
N SER A 35 8.26 -21.48 -13.61
CA SER A 35 7.86 -21.69 -15.01
C SER A 35 7.53 -23.16 -15.29
N GLY A 36 6.56 -23.40 -16.17
CA GLY A 36 6.13 -24.74 -16.58
C GLY A 36 5.63 -25.61 -15.42
N ASN A 37 6.04 -26.87 -15.38
CA ASN A 37 5.53 -27.90 -14.44
C ASN A 37 5.97 -27.72 -12.97
N LYS A 38 6.69 -26.64 -12.61
CA LYS A 38 7.16 -26.35 -11.24
C LYS A 38 6.49 -25.11 -10.63
N GLN A 39 5.33 -24.73 -11.14
CA GLN A 39 4.58 -23.57 -10.67
C GLN A 39 4.06 -23.80 -9.25
N LYS A 40 4.40 -22.89 -8.33
CA LYS A 40 3.86 -22.86 -6.97
C LYS A 40 2.96 -21.64 -6.83
N SER A 41 1.75 -21.83 -6.29
CA SER A 41 0.81 -20.74 -5.99
C SER A 41 0.66 -20.59 -4.49
N GLU A 42 0.71 -19.34 -4.02
CA GLU A 42 0.49 -18.96 -2.62
C GLU A 42 -0.59 -17.89 -2.58
N THR A 43 -1.51 -18.00 -1.62
CA THR A 43 -2.57 -17.02 -1.41
C THR A 43 -2.45 -16.47 -0.01
N GLU A 44 -2.49 -15.14 0.10
CA GLU A 44 -2.44 -14.43 1.37
C GLU A 44 -3.54 -13.37 1.43
N GLU A 45 -4.19 -13.28 2.59
CA GLU A 45 -5.13 -12.21 2.89
C GLU A 45 -4.42 -11.17 3.75
N SER A 46 -4.56 -9.91 3.38
CA SER A 46 -3.98 -8.78 4.12
C SER A 46 -5.07 -7.79 4.50
N THR A 47 -4.88 -7.16 5.66
CA THR A 47 -5.70 -6.05 6.12
C THR A 47 -4.85 -4.82 6.36
N TYR A 48 -5.44 -3.66 6.15
CA TYR A 48 -4.81 -2.38 6.39
C TYR A 48 -5.68 -1.53 7.29
N TRP A 49 -5.04 -0.85 8.24
CA TRP A 49 -5.64 0.28 8.93
C TRP A 49 -4.77 1.51 8.70
N ILE A 50 -5.41 2.61 8.28
CA ILE A 50 -4.75 3.88 8.03
C ILE A 50 -5.44 4.97 8.84
N SER A 51 -4.67 5.65 9.69
CA SER A 51 -5.15 6.71 10.57
C SER A 51 -4.09 7.79 10.74
N GLY A 52 -4.30 8.96 10.11
CA GLY A 52 -3.44 10.13 10.28
C GLY A 52 -1.96 9.90 9.95
N ASP A 53 -1.16 9.61 10.97
CA ASP A 53 0.29 9.34 10.91
C ASP A 53 0.65 7.86 11.07
N LYS A 54 -0.36 6.98 11.09
CA LYS A 54 -0.21 5.56 11.40
C LYS A 54 -0.78 4.72 10.27
N LEU A 55 -0.02 3.72 9.87
CA LEU A 55 -0.46 2.69 8.95
C LEU A 55 -0.05 1.35 9.53
N VAL A 56 -0.94 0.36 9.47
CA VAL A 56 -0.56 -1.03 9.73
C VAL A 56 -1.09 -1.91 8.60
N LYS A 57 -0.22 -2.75 8.05
CA LYS A 57 -0.57 -3.88 7.18
C LYS A 57 -0.40 -5.15 7.99
N GLN A 58 -1.43 -5.98 8.09
CA GLN A 58 -1.39 -7.27 8.78
C GLN A 58 -1.69 -8.39 7.81
N SER A 59 -0.82 -9.40 7.78
CA SER A 59 -1.04 -10.68 7.12
C SER A 59 -0.66 -11.83 8.06
N PRO A 60 -1.04 -13.09 7.76
CA PRO A 60 -0.65 -14.24 8.56
C PRO A 60 0.87 -14.41 8.74
N SER A 61 1.65 -14.05 7.72
CA SER A 61 3.10 -14.20 7.74
C SER A 61 3.81 -13.01 8.37
N GLN A 62 3.36 -11.78 8.09
CA GLN A 62 4.06 -10.55 8.44
C GLN A 62 3.09 -9.47 8.91
N THR A 63 3.58 -8.56 9.74
CA THR A 63 2.90 -7.30 10.03
C THR A 63 3.89 -6.15 9.86
N THR A 64 3.45 -5.09 9.20
CA THR A 64 4.23 -3.86 9.03
C THR A 64 3.45 -2.73 9.67
N ILE A 65 4.04 -2.07 10.68
CA ILE A 65 3.45 -0.88 11.30
C ILE A 65 4.33 0.32 10.97
N ILE A 66 3.79 1.32 10.29
CA ILE A 66 4.46 2.60 10.00
C ILE A 66 3.92 3.65 10.97
N ARG A 67 4.84 4.35 11.64
CA ARG A 67 4.56 5.44 12.58
C ARG A 67 5.32 6.68 12.13
N LEU A 68 4.67 7.51 11.31
CA LEU A 68 5.23 8.78 10.84
C LEU A 68 5.49 9.74 12.01
N ASP A 69 4.63 9.69 13.03
CA ASP A 69 4.77 10.43 14.29
C ASP A 69 6.01 10.04 15.11
N LYS A 70 6.62 8.89 14.80
CA LYS A 70 7.80 8.34 15.49
C LYS A 70 9.00 8.15 14.55
N ASP A 71 8.88 8.51 13.27
CA ASP A 71 9.88 8.25 12.22
C ASP A 71 10.39 6.78 12.17
N VAL A 72 9.49 5.82 12.39
CA VAL A 72 9.85 4.39 12.45
C VAL A 72 8.84 3.49 11.76
N ALA A 73 9.35 2.42 11.15
CA ALA A 73 8.58 1.25 10.77
C ALA A 73 8.95 0.05 11.65
N TYR A 74 7.94 -0.71 12.06
CA TYR A 74 8.11 -1.99 12.73
C TYR A 74 7.82 -3.11 11.74
N LEU A 75 8.85 -3.91 11.43
CA LEU A 75 8.73 -5.09 10.59
C LEU A 75 8.60 -6.32 11.49
N ILE A 76 7.44 -6.94 11.50
CA ILE A 76 7.04 -7.98 12.46
C ILE A 76 6.90 -9.31 11.73
N ASP A 77 7.69 -10.30 12.14
CA ASP A 77 7.57 -11.70 11.71
C ASP A 77 6.61 -12.43 12.67
N ASN A 78 5.40 -12.70 12.20
CA ASN A 78 4.33 -13.29 13.01
C ASN A 78 4.64 -14.75 13.38
N LYS A 79 5.36 -15.49 12.53
CA LYS A 79 5.75 -16.87 12.77
C LYS A 79 6.84 -16.97 13.83
N LYS A 80 7.87 -16.13 13.73
CA LYS A 80 9.01 -16.10 14.67
C LYS A 80 8.75 -15.31 15.94
N LYS A 81 7.61 -14.61 16.02
CA LYS A 81 7.26 -13.72 17.14
C LYS A 81 8.39 -12.74 17.44
N SER A 82 8.91 -12.12 16.38
CA SER A 82 10.01 -11.16 16.46
C SER A 82 9.73 -9.93 15.62
N TYR A 83 10.34 -8.81 15.99
CA TYR A 83 10.20 -7.57 15.23
C TYR A 83 11.53 -6.84 15.09
N MET A 84 11.62 -6.00 14.08
CA MET A 84 12.71 -5.04 13.88
C MET A 84 12.13 -3.63 13.87
N GLU A 85 12.91 -2.68 14.37
CA GLU A 85 12.64 -1.25 14.27
C GLU A 85 13.54 -0.67 13.19
N VAL A 86 12.93 -0.04 12.20
CA VAL A 86 13.62 0.48 11.03
C VAL A 86 13.30 1.97 10.94
N PRO A 87 14.30 2.86 11.06
CA PRO A 87 14.10 4.28 10.77
C PRO A 87 13.55 4.44 9.36
N LEU A 88 12.53 5.29 9.16
CA LEU A 88 11.91 5.44 7.83
C LEU A 88 12.93 5.91 6.78
N SER A 89 13.93 6.68 7.20
CA SER A 89 15.07 7.10 6.37
C SER A 89 15.91 5.97 5.79
N THR A 90 15.88 4.80 6.41
CA THR A 90 16.63 3.61 5.99
C THR A 90 15.74 2.57 5.31
N LEU A 91 14.43 2.79 5.30
CA LEU A 91 13.46 1.83 4.79
C LEU A 91 13.44 1.87 3.25
N THR A 92 13.57 0.70 2.63
CA THR A 92 13.39 0.56 1.18
C THR A 92 11.94 0.19 0.85
N PRO A 93 11.46 0.46 -0.38
CA PRO A 93 10.12 0.06 -0.80
C PRO A 93 9.86 -1.45 -0.68
N SER A 94 10.85 -2.27 -1.03
CA SER A 94 10.79 -3.74 -0.90
C SER A 94 10.71 -4.23 0.55
N ALA A 95 11.35 -3.51 1.48
CA ALA A 95 11.25 -3.82 2.90
C ALA A 95 9.89 -3.40 3.48
N ALA A 96 9.34 -2.28 3.01
CA ALA A 96 8.02 -1.80 3.41
C ALA A 96 6.87 -2.70 2.92
N SER A 97 6.98 -3.25 1.70
CA SER A 97 5.96 -4.12 1.10
C SER A 97 5.99 -5.56 1.64
N GLY A 98 7.06 -5.96 2.32
CA GLY A 98 7.28 -7.35 2.76
C GLY A 98 7.81 -8.26 1.65
N GLU A 99 8.11 -7.72 0.48
CA GLU A 99 8.61 -8.47 -0.70
C GLU A 99 10.13 -8.67 -0.66
N GLN A 100 10.72 -8.55 0.54
CA GLN A 100 12.15 -8.66 0.79
C GLN A 100 12.76 -9.92 0.18
N GLU A 101 12.01 -11.03 0.14
CA GLU A 101 12.48 -12.32 -0.42
C GLU A 101 12.83 -12.25 -1.92
N SER A 102 12.22 -11.33 -2.69
CA SER A 102 12.52 -11.18 -4.12
C SER A 102 13.80 -10.37 -4.41
N MET A 103 14.28 -9.60 -3.43
CA MET A 103 15.44 -8.70 -3.55
C MET A 103 16.58 -9.04 -2.57
N ALA A 104 16.34 -9.97 -1.64
CA ALA A 104 17.32 -10.45 -0.68
C ALA A 104 18.42 -11.24 -1.41
N GLY A 105 19.60 -10.64 -1.53
CA GLY A 105 20.79 -11.27 -2.14
C GLY A 105 21.45 -10.46 -3.26
N LEU A 106 20.86 -9.33 -3.66
CA LEU A 106 21.50 -8.44 -4.63
C LEU A 106 22.62 -7.63 -3.94
N PRO A 107 23.88 -7.71 -4.41
CA PRO A 107 24.99 -6.94 -3.84
C PRO A 107 24.70 -5.44 -3.85
N ALA A 108 25.23 -4.67 -2.90
CA ALA A 108 25.11 -3.21 -2.88
C ALA A 108 25.57 -2.54 -4.20
N ALA A 109 26.44 -3.22 -4.97
CA ALA A 109 26.84 -2.83 -6.33
C ALA A 109 25.68 -2.76 -7.34
N PHE A 110 24.56 -3.45 -7.11
CA PHE A 110 23.35 -3.39 -7.95
C PHE A 110 22.51 -2.13 -7.70
N ALA A 111 22.57 -1.53 -6.51
CA ALA A 111 21.87 -0.27 -6.23
C ALA A 111 22.31 0.85 -7.17
N ASN A 112 23.59 0.85 -7.57
CA ASN A 112 24.17 1.79 -8.54
C ASN A 112 23.83 1.48 -10.02
N MET A 113 23.26 0.30 -10.33
CA MET A 113 22.81 -0.07 -11.68
C MET A 113 21.30 0.11 -11.91
N MET A 114 20.52 0.46 -10.87
CA MET A 114 19.07 0.59 -10.95
C MET A 114 18.63 1.95 -11.52
N LYS A 115 18.98 2.20 -12.79
CA LYS A 115 18.19 3.16 -13.59
C LYS A 115 16.83 2.52 -13.83
N MET A 116 15.88 2.80 -12.95
CA MET A 116 14.51 2.36 -13.09
C MET A 116 13.76 3.33 -13.99
N LYS A 117 13.13 2.81 -15.03
CA LYS A 117 12.18 3.55 -15.84
C LYS A 117 10.78 3.07 -15.49
N VAL A 118 9.91 4.00 -15.12
CA VAL A 118 8.50 3.72 -14.88
C VAL A 118 7.68 4.42 -15.94
N THR A 119 6.69 3.72 -16.48
CA THR A 119 5.69 4.30 -17.39
C THR A 119 4.32 3.82 -16.96
N VAL A 120 3.36 4.72 -16.85
CA VAL A 120 1.95 4.45 -16.61
C VAL A 120 1.15 5.07 -17.75
N GLU A 121 0.26 4.28 -18.33
CA GLU A 121 -0.63 4.68 -19.40
C GLU A 121 -2.07 4.26 -19.09
N ALA A 122 -3.01 5.17 -19.28
CA ALA A 122 -4.43 4.84 -19.23
C ALA A 122 -4.79 4.00 -20.47
N ALA A 123 -5.56 2.95 -20.27
CA ALA A 123 -6.19 2.22 -21.36
C ALA A 123 -7.64 2.71 -21.54
N ASN A 124 -8.14 2.68 -22.77
CA ASN A 124 -9.53 3.00 -23.09
C ASN A 124 -10.46 1.82 -22.78
N GLU A 125 -10.32 1.23 -21.60
CA GLU A 125 -11.09 0.08 -21.14
C GLU A 125 -11.65 0.34 -19.74
N SER A 126 -12.94 0.04 -19.58
CA SER A 126 -13.64 0.11 -18.31
C SER A 126 -14.37 -1.19 -18.02
N LYS A 127 -14.50 -1.53 -16.74
CA LYS A 127 -15.31 -2.67 -16.29
C LYS A 127 -15.78 -2.46 -14.85
N GLU A 128 -16.82 -3.20 -14.48
CA GLU A 128 -17.22 -3.29 -13.08
C GLU A 128 -16.38 -4.34 -12.35
N ILE A 129 -15.85 -3.97 -11.20
CA ILE A 129 -15.23 -4.89 -10.25
C ILE A 129 -16.02 -4.76 -8.95
N ARG A 130 -16.76 -5.81 -8.59
CA ARG A 130 -17.74 -5.79 -7.51
C ARG A 130 -18.78 -4.69 -7.77
N SER A 131 -18.87 -3.68 -6.92
CA SER A 131 -19.76 -2.52 -7.06
C SER A 131 -19.04 -1.26 -7.53
N TRP A 132 -17.80 -1.38 -8.02
CA TRP A 132 -16.97 -0.24 -8.43
C TRP A 132 -16.82 -0.16 -9.93
N THR A 133 -17.05 1.04 -10.47
CA THR A 133 -16.73 1.36 -11.87
C THR A 133 -15.24 1.62 -11.97
N CYS A 134 -14.54 0.80 -12.76
CA CYS A 134 -13.08 0.83 -12.85
C CYS A 134 -12.60 1.16 -14.25
N ASN A 135 -11.53 1.93 -14.35
CA ASN A 135 -10.78 2.17 -15.58
C ASN A 135 -9.43 1.46 -15.52
N ARG A 136 -8.98 0.93 -16.67
CA ARG A 136 -7.72 0.21 -16.74
C ARG A 136 -6.53 1.13 -16.94
N TYR A 137 -5.43 0.79 -16.27
CA TYR A 137 -4.11 1.39 -16.44
C TYR A 137 -3.08 0.28 -16.63
N ASN A 138 -2.06 0.56 -17.44
CA ASN A 138 -0.91 -0.32 -17.59
C ASN A 138 0.31 0.39 -17.04
N GLN A 139 1.02 -0.27 -16.14
CA GLN A 139 2.31 0.16 -15.65
C GLN A 139 3.41 -0.76 -16.18
N ILE A 140 4.50 -0.16 -16.61
CA ILE A 140 5.73 -0.86 -16.96
C ILE A 140 6.84 -0.30 -16.09
N VAL A 141 7.50 -1.19 -15.34
CA VAL A 141 8.71 -0.89 -14.59
C VAL A 141 9.85 -1.64 -15.24
N GLU A 142 10.81 -0.92 -15.81
CA GLU A 142 12.02 -1.48 -16.39
C GLU A 142 13.20 -1.23 -15.45
N ILE A 143 13.97 -2.27 -15.22
CA ILE A 143 15.22 -2.22 -14.46
C ILE A 143 16.32 -2.94 -15.25
N ALA A 144 17.59 -2.71 -14.89
CA ALA A 144 18.68 -3.46 -15.49
C ALA A 144 18.47 -4.98 -15.26
N GLY A 145 18.34 -5.74 -16.35
CA GLY A 145 18.16 -7.19 -16.30
C GLY A 145 16.71 -7.69 -16.15
N GLY A 146 15.70 -6.81 -16.24
CA GLY A 146 14.31 -7.26 -16.16
C GLY A 146 13.25 -6.19 -16.38
N LYS A 147 12.00 -6.63 -16.43
CA LYS A 147 10.83 -5.75 -16.43
C LYS A 147 9.67 -6.36 -15.66
N THR A 148 8.84 -5.49 -15.10
CA THR A 148 7.53 -5.83 -14.56
C THR A 148 6.47 -5.10 -15.38
N VAL A 149 5.45 -5.83 -15.81
CA VAL A 149 4.26 -5.28 -16.46
C VAL A 149 3.08 -5.50 -15.53
N THR A 150 2.39 -4.43 -15.17
CA THR A 150 1.25 -4.48 -14.24
C THR A 150 0.01 -3.93 -14.93
N GLU A 151 -1.00 -4.77 -15.06
CA GLU A 151 -2.37 -4.31 -15.35
C GLU A 151 -3.00 -3.87 -14.04
N MET A 152 -3.60 -2.68 -14.01
CA MET A 152 -4.27 -2.12 -12.84
C MET A 152 -5.68 -1.66 -13.20
N TRP A 153 -6.61 -1.83 -12.28
CA TRP A 153 -7.97 -1.33 -12.37
C TRP A 153 -8.22 -0.40 -11.21
N ALA A 154 -8.47 0.88 -11.52
CA ALA A 154 -8.68 1.93 -10.53
C ALA A 154 -10.09 2.51 -10.61
N THR A 155 -10.64 2.87 -9.46
CA THR A 155 -11.98 3.44 -9.31
C THR A 155 -11.94 4.77 -8.57
N GLU A 156 -12.76 5.73 -9.01
CA GLU A 156 -12.98 6.99 -8.29
C GLU A 156 -14.09 6.89 -7.25
N ASP A 157 -14.78 5.73 -7.16
CA ASP A 157 -15.88 5.50 -6.23
C ASP A 157 -15.40 5.43 -4.77
N ILE A 158 -14.15 5.01 -4.56
CA ILE A 158 -13.52 4.95 -3.24
C ILE A 158 -12.76 6.26 -2.98
N LYS A 159 -13.19 6.98 -1.93
CA LYS A 159 -12.59 8.25 -1.52
C LYS A 159 -11.48 8.04 -0.49
N VAL A 160 -10.36 7.46 -0.89
CA VAL A 160 -9.13 7.52 -0.07
C VAL A 160 -8.50 8.90 -0.25
N SER A 161 -8.13 9.56 0.86
CA SER A 161 -7.46 10.86 0.80
C SER A 161 -6.15 10.76 0.01
N SER A 162 -6.06 11.50 -1.10
CA SER A 162 -4.84 11.60 -1.90
C SER A 162 -3.70 12.24 -1.11
N GLU A 163 -4.01 13.12 -0.15
CA GLU A 163 -3.06 13.69 0.80
C GLU A 163 -2.46 12.60 1.70
N LEU A 164 -3.30 11.67 2.18
CA LEU A 164 -2.85 10.55 3.02
C LEU A 164 -1.91 9.63 2.24
N LEU A 165 -2.26 9.26 1.00
CA LEU A 165 -1.41 8.46 0.13
C LEU A 165 -0.08 9.18 -0.16
N LYS A 166 -0.13 10.46 -0.55
CA LYS A 166 1.06 11.29 -0.79
C LYS A 166 1.95 11.37 0.44
N LYS A 167 1.37 11.51 1.64
CA LYS A 167 2.11 11.60 2.91
C LYS A 167 2.88 10.32 3.20
N PHE A 168 2.25 9.15 3.08
CA PHE A 168 2.94 7.87 3.30
C PHE A 168 3.99 7.61 2.21
N SER A 169 3.67 7.84 0.94
CA SER A 169 4.64 7.70 -0.14
C SER A 169 5.84 8.64 0.04
N ALA A 170 5.62 9.93 0.27
CA ALA A 170 6.71 10.88 0.50
C ALA A 170 7.58 10.48 1.70
N SER A 171 6.99 9.98 2.78
CA SER A 171 7.75 9.58 3.97
C SER A 171 8.65 8.37 3.73
N LEU A 172 8.21 7.41 2.91
CA LEU A 172 9.00 6.22 2.55
C LEU A 172 10.14 6.54 1.60
N PHE A 173 9.96 7.53 0.73
CA PHE A 173 10.87 7.75 -0.39
C PHE A 173 11.76 9.00 -0.26
N ALA A 174 11.31 10.07 0.40
CA ALA A 174 11.99 11.36 0.39
C ALA A 174 13.29 11.37 1.22
N GLN A 175 13.45 10.40 2.12
CA GLN A 175 14.53 10.38 3.11
C GLN A 175 15.80 9.67 2.61
N ASN A 176 15.74 8.95 1.49
CA ASN A 176 16.92 8.31 0.88
C ASN A 176 17.37 9.09 -0.37
N PRO A 177 18.49 9.83 -0.32
CA PRO A 177 18.98 10.61 -1.45
C PRO A 177 19.22 9.78 -2.72
N ALA A 178 19.60 8.50 -2.58
CA ALA A 178 19.84 7.60 -3.70
C ALA A 178 18.53 7.18 -4.40
N LEU A 179 17.39 7.25 -3.71
CA LEU A 179 16.08 6.86 -4.23
C LEU A 179 15.20 8.06 -4.58
N LYS A 180 15.64 9.29 -4.32
CA LYS A 180 14.83 10.50 -4.49
C LYS A 180 14.36 10.73 -5.92
N GLU A 181 15.24 10.53 -6.91
CA GLU A 181 14.90 10.66 -8.34
C GLU A 181 13.93 9.55 -8.76
N MET A 182 14.23 8.31 -8.37
CA MET A 182 13.38 7.14 -8.61
C MET A 182 11.97 7.35 -8.05
N ALA A 183 11.87 7.86 -6.83
CA ALA A 183 10.63 8.20 -6.17
C ALA A 183 9.86 9.31 -6.88
N GLY A 184 10.55 10.37 -7.30
CA GLY A 184 9.93 11.45 -8.09
C GLY A 184 9.29 10.90 -9.36
N ASN A 185 10.00 10.05 -10.09
CA ASN A 185 9.49 9.41 -11.30
C ASN A 185 8.30 8.49 -11.01
N MET A 186 8.38 7.66 -9.96
CA MET A 186 7.27 6.80 -9.55
C MET A 186 6.02 7.60 -9.19
N MET A 187 6.19 8.69 -8.42
CA MET A 187 5.09 9.54 -8.00
C MET A 187 4.45 10.25 -9.20
N ALA A 188 5.26 10.80 -10.11
CA ALA A 188 4.76 11.46 -11.32
C ALA A 188 3.95 10.51 -12.22
N GLU A 189 4.41 9.26 -12.36
CA GLU A 189 3.69 8.25 -13.12
C GLU A 189 2.43 7.75 -12.39
N ALA A 190 2.48 7.60 -11.06
CA ALA A 190 1.33 7.23 -10.25
C ALA A 190 0.21 8.29 -10.28
N GLU A 191 0.54 9.58 -10.40
CA GLU A 191 -0.45 10.66 -10.53
C GLU A 191 -1.31 10.56 -11.80
N LYS A 192 -0.90 9.76 -12.81
CA LYS A 192 -1.72 9.49 -14.00
C LYS A 192 -2.91 8.57 -13.70
N ILE A 193 -2.82 7.78 -12.62
CA ILE A 193 -3.88 6.86 -12.20
C ILE A 193 -4.95 7.68 -11.48
N LYS A 194 -6.18 7.65 -12.00
CA LYS A 194 -7.31 8.31 -11.35
C LYS A 194 -8.01 7.33 -10.43
N GLY A 195 -8.11 7.72 -9.16
CA GLY A 195 -8.79 6.94 -8.13
C GLY A 195 -7.91 5.90 -7.44
N PHE A 196 -8.55 4.96 -6.77
CA PHE A 196 -7.93 3.92 -5.95
C PHE A 196 -7.85 2.61 -6.73
N VAL A 197 -6.67 1.99 -6.78
CA VAL A 197 -6.47 0.68 -7.44
C VAL A 197 -7.13 -0.42 -6.62
N VAL A 198 -8.12 -1.10 -7.19
CA VAL A 198 -8.87 -2.19 -6.54
C VAL A 198 -8.52 -3.57 -7.05
N SER A 199 -7.83 -3.66 -8.19
CA SER A 199 -7.29 -4.91 -8.71
C SER A 199 -6.03 -4.63 -9.49
N SER A 200 -5.02 -5.48 -9.33
CA SER A 200 -3.79 -5.43 -10.11
C SER A 200 -3.27 -6.82 -10.40
N THR A 201 -2.76 -7.03 -11.61
CA THR A 201 -2.02 -8.24 -11.98
C THR A 201 -0.65 -7.83 -12.51
N ALA A 202 0.39 -8.14 -11.75
CA ALA A 202 1.78 -7.89 -12.10
C ALA A 202 2.42 -9.18 -12.64
N SER A 203 3.09 -9.08 -13.78
CA SER A 203 3.95 -10.12 -14.34
C SER A 203 5.39 -9.61 -14.33
N THR A 204 6.24 -10.26 -13.55
CA THR A 204 7.63 -9.87 -13.35
C THR A 204 8.55 -10.87 -14.03
N LYS A 205 9.50 -10.36 -14.82
CA LYS A 205 10.58 -11.14 -15.40
C LYS A 205 11.91 -10.47 -15.13
N ILE A 206 12.69 -11.03 -14.20
CA ILE A 206 13.99 -10.49 -13.78
C ILE A 206 15.01 -11.63 -13.82
N MET A 207 16.12 -11.43 -14.53
CA MET A 207 17.25 -12.40 -14.57
C MET A 207 16.82 -13.85 -14.91
N GLY A 208 15.81 -14.00 -15.77
CA GLY A 208 15.29 -15.31 -16.19
C GLY A 208 14.33 -15.99 -15.19
N GLN A 209 14.06 -15.37 -14.05
CA GLN A 209 12.99 -15.77 -13.14
C GLN A 209 11.69 -15.07 -13.53
N GLU A 210 10.59 -15.81 -13.44
CA GLU A 210 9.24 -15.32 -13.75
C GLU A 210 8.34 -15.53 -12.52
N SER A 211 7.56 -14.50 -12.22
CA SER A 211 6.48 -14.55 -11.24
C SER A 211 5.29 -13.74 -11.71
N GLN A 212 4.11 -14.13 -11.24
CA GLN A 212 2.88 -13.38 -11.43
C GLN A 212 2.23 -13.15 -10.07
N THR A 213 1.84 -11.92 -9.79
CA THR A 213 1.15 -11.55 -8.56
C THR A 213 -0.14 -10.86 -8.91
N LYS A 214 -1.26 -11.39 -8.39
CA LYS A 214 -2.57 -10.77 -8.49
C LYS A 214 -3.00 -10.29 -7.13
N THR A 215 -3.41 -9.04 -7.02
CA THR A 215 -3.98 -8.45 -5.80
C THR A 215 -5.36 -7.93 -6.11
N ASP A 216 -6.35 -8.31 -5.30
CA ASP A 216 -7.73 -7.85 -5.40
C ASP A 216 -8.19 -7.29 -4.04
N VAL A 217 -8.65 -6.04 -4.05
CA VAL A 217 -9.30 -5.42 -2.90
C VAL A 217 -10.70 -6.00 -2.76
N THR A 218 -11.01 -6.45 -1.54
CA THR A 218 -12.23 -7.16 -1.21
C THR A 218 -13.19 -6.32 -0.36
N GLU A 219 -12.65 -5.37 0.40
CA GLU A 219 -13.41 -4.48 1.27
C GLU A 219 -12.65 -3.15 1.44
N VAL A 220 -13.38 -2.04 1.40
CA VAL A 220 -12.91 -0.73 1.87
C VAL A 220 -14.03 -0.09 2.67
N LYS A 221 -13.72 0.39 3.88
CA LYS A 221 -14.68 1.11 4.71
C LYS A 221 -14.01 2.11 5.63
N GLU A 222 -14.77 3.13 6.00
CA GLU A 222 -14.46 4.02 7.11
C GLU A 222 -14.92 3.36 8.42
N SER A 223 -13.99 3.19 9.37
CA SER A 223 -14.25 2.56 10.65
C SER A 223 -13.23 3.04 11.68
N SER A 224 -13.53 2.95 12.97
CA SER A 224 -12.51 3.15 14.00
C SER A 224 -11.53 1.98 14.00
N ALA A 225 -10.24 2.30 14.01
CA ALA A 225 -9.17 1.32 14.14
C ALA A 225 -9.24 0.65 15.52
N PRO A 226 -9.07 -0.68 15.60
CA PRO A 226 -9.07 -1.40 16.88
C PRO A 226 -8.00 -0.86 17.83
N GLU A 227 -8.31 -0.85 19.12
CA GLU A 227 -7.34 -0.47 20.15
C GLU A 227 -6.08 -1.34 20.04
N GLY A 228 -4.91 -0.71 20.09
CA GLY A 228 -3.62 -1.39 20.03
C GLY A 228 -3.21 -1.91 18.65
N VAL A 229 -3.99 -1.70 17.57
CA VAL A 229 -3.64 -2.21 16.22
C VAL A 229 -2.32 -1.64 15.68
N TYR A 230 -1.91 -0.47 16.17
CA TYR A 230 -0.65 0.21 15.80
C TYR A 230 0.49 -0.02 16.80
N GLU A 231 0.35 -0.98 17.72
CA GLU A 231 1.35 -1.29 18.73
C GLU A 231 1.94 -2.69 18.51
N ILE A 232 3.19 -2.89 18.93
CA ILE A 232 3.86 -4.20 18.80
C ILE A 232 3.20 -5.18 19.78
N PRO A 233 2.85 -6.41 19.37
CA PRO A 233 2.27 -7.36 20.30
C PRO A 233 3.24 -7.71 21.43
N ALA A 234 2.78 -7.65 22.68
CA ALA A 234 3.62 -7.69 23.90
C ALA A 234 4.59 -8.88 24.03
N LYS A 235 4.35 -9.99 23.32
CA LYS A 235 5.18 -11.21 23.36
C LYS A 235 6.27 -11.26 22.29
N PHE A 236 6.38 -10.24 21.45
CA PHE A 236 7.33 -10.23 20.34
C PHE A 236 8.69 -9.73 20.80
N LYS A 237 9.75 -10.41 20.34
CA LYS A 237 11.12 -10.07 20.69
C LYS A 237 11.75 -9.15 19.65
N LYS A 238 12.36 -8.05 20.12
CA LYS A 238 13.15 -7.18 19.26
C LYS A 238 14.37 -7.95 18.71
N LYS A 239 14.61 -7.82 17.42
CA LYS A 239 15.84 -8.22 16.74
C LYS A 239 16.58 -6.97 16.28
N LYS A 240 17.89 -7.11 16.09
CA LYS A 240 18.68 -6.05 15.47
C LYS A 240 18.30 -5.93 13.99
N TRP A 241 18.22 -4.69 13.54
CA TRP A 241 18.29 -4.36 12.12
C TRP A 241 19.75 -4.54 11.71
N GLU A 242 20.02 -5.48 10.80
CA GLU A 242 21.37 -5.75 10.24
C GLU A 242 21.59 -4.97 8.95
#